data_AF-A0A1Q2ZXJ0-F1
#
_entry.id   AF-A0A1Q2ZXJ0-F1
#
_cell.length_a   1.000
_cell.length_b   1.000
_cell.length_c   1.000
_cell.angle_alpha   90.00
_cell.angle_beta   90.00
_cell.angle_gamma   90.00
#
_symmetry.space_group_name_H-M   'P 1'
#
loop_
_entity.id
_entity.type
_entity.pdbx_description
1 polymer ?
#
loop_
_entity_poly.entity_id
_entity_poly.type
_entity_poly.pdbx_seq_one_letter_code
_entity_poly.pdbx_strand_id
1 'polypeptide(L)'
;MDLKQVAVDRYGSRDELVQRGVWRGELYRYADTDKGRGWLWKALIAEEQPNNGNQFDKRHQMHVRRLTPPAVPKLTAPLEKPVIELDLRRLNDAELLQPEVQKTLLELMIRVLTMHNWTYKQGFHELLGTIWLQLREPNSTMTVFEKMMEQVVPIFYNETRLAQWEKHIFAPLLKVCSPILHDQLYREGNHTNLLWLLRWTRVLFLRELPMDYVLVIWDHILTGTYPIETLLSGIIVVLLLNVYGELSHPECDDDDLVEILLNYNESVSSLVDSAELCRMGSRLVELWFLQDVNSLRMICNTFLKLRFNVNQVDNNNS
;
A
#
# COMPACT_ATOMS: atom_id res chain seq x y z
N MET A 1 -6.65 -14.50 -19.83
CA MET A 1 -7.80 -13.58 -19.71
C MET A 1 -7.33 -12.39 -18.90
N ASP A 2 -7.82 -11.18 -19.11
CA ASP A 2 -7.42 -10.04 -18.26
C ASP A 2 -8.15 -10.09 -16.89
N LEU A 3 -7.71 -9.26 -15.94
CA LEU A 3 -8.31 -9.20 -14.59
C LEU A 3 -9.82 -8.91 -14.63
N LYS A 4 -10.26 -8.05 -15.56
CA LYS A 4 -11.67 -7.68 -15.70
C LYS A 4 -12.51 -8.88 -16.10
N GLN A 5 -12.09 -9.62 -17.13
CA GLN A 5 -12.85 -10.75 -17.65
C GLN A 5 -12.98 -11.85 -16.59
N VAL A 6 -11.87 -12.19 -15.92
CA VAL A 6 -11.89 -13.18 -14.83
C VAL A 6 -12.79 -12.72 -13.69
N ALA A 7 -12.73 -11.43 -13.33
CA ALA A 7 -13.54 -10.90 -12.24
C ALA A 7 -15.05 -10.97 -12.53
N VAL A 8 -15.46 -10.51 -13.71
CA VAL A 8 -16.87 -10.51 -14.14
C VAL A 8 -17.43 -11.93 -14.30
N ASP A 9 -16.63 -12.87 -14.81
CA ASP A 9 -17.10 -14.22 -15.07
C ASP A 9 -17.22 -15.08 -13.81
N ARG A 10 -16.43 -14.79 -12.76
CA ARG A 10 -16.28 -15.69 -11.61
C ARG A 10 -16.88 -15.19 -10.31
N TYR A 11 -17.10 -13.89 -10.16
CA TYR A 11 -17.58 -13.32 -8.91
C TYR A 11 -18.88 -12.55 -9.16
N GLY A 12 -19.93 -12.95 -8.44
CA GLY A 12 -21.27 -12.37 -8.59
C GLY A 12 -21.46 -11.05 -7.84
N SER A 13 -20.55 -10.72 -6.91
CA SER A 13 -20.58 -9.48 -6.13
C SER A 13 -19.18 -8.93 -5.85
N ARG A 14 -19.12 -7.66 -5.43
CA ARG A 14 -17.88 -7.02 -4.97
C ARG A 14 -17.29 -7.76 -3.77
N ASP A 15 -18.12 -8.14 -2.80
CA ASP A 15 -17.66 -8.88 -1.62
C ASP A 15 -17.07 -10.24 -1.98
N GLU A 16 -17.68 -10.95 -2.93
CA GLU A 16 -17.14 -12.22 -3.40
C GLU A 16 -15.78 -12.02 -4.10
N LEU A 17 -15.66 -10.98 -4.94
CA LEU A 17 -14.41 -10.59 -5.59
C LEU A 17 -13.34 -10.24 -4.56
N VAL A 18 -13.67 -9.48 -3.52
CA VAL A 18 -12.73 -9.10 -2.45
C VAL A 18 -12.28 -10.34 -1.68
N GLN A 19 -13.22 -11.13 -1.16
CA GLN A 19 -12.90 -12.23 -0.26
C GLN A 19 -12.22 -13.40 -0.97
N ARG A 20 -12.71 -13.78 -2.17
CA ARG A 20 -12.18 -14.93 -2.91
C ARG A 20 -11.17 -14.53 -3.96
N GLY A 21 -11.48 -13.50 -4.75
CA GLY A 21 -10.60 -13.05 -5.82
C GLY A 21 -9.30 -12.48 -5.29
N VAL A 22 -9.38 -11.43 -4.47
CA VAL A 22 -8.22 -10.70 -3.96
C VAL A 22 -7.59 -11.46 -2.78
N TRP A 23 -8.29 -11.60 -1.65
CA TRP A 23 -7.69 -12.13 -0.41
C TRP A 23 -7.30 -13.61 -0.42
N ARG A 24 -8.01 -14.47 -1.18
CA ARG A 24 -7.57 -15.87 -1.41
C ARG A 24 -6.65 -16.01 -2.64
N GLY A 25 -6.41 -14.92 -3.36
CA GLY A 25 -5.61 -14.87 -4.56
C GLY A 25 -6.18 -15.70 -5.73
N GLU A 26 -7.47 -16.05 -5.72
CA GLU A 26 -8.06 -16.83 -6.82
C GLU A 26 -8.01 -16.03 -8.14
N LEU A 27 -8.13 -14.69 -8.08
CA LEU A 27 -8.11 -13.83 -9.25
C LEU A 27 -6.78 -13.93 -10.03
N TYR A 28 -5.66 -13.91 -9.31
CA TYR A 28 -4.32 -13.84 -9.89
C TYR A 28 -3.85 -15.15 -10.52
N ARG A 29 -4.50 -16.29 -10.19
CA ARG A 29 -4.18 -17.60 -10.79
C ARG A 29 -4.70 -17.75 -12.22
N TYR A 30 -5.70 -16.95 -12.61
CA TYR A 30 -6.41 -17.11 -13.89
C TYR A 30 -6.28 -15.89 -14.80
N ALA A 31 -5.75 -14.78 -14.28
CA ALA A 31 -5.68 -13.50 -14.97
C ALA A 31 -4.25 -13.11 -15.35
N ASP A 32 -4.13 -12.48 -16.51
CA ASP A 32 -3.00 -11.64 -16.87
C ASP A 32 -3.10 -10.36 -16.03
N THR A 33 -2.20 -10.23 -15.06
CA THR A 33 -2.17 -9.12 -14.11
C THR A 33 -1.84 -7.79 -14.77
N ASP A 34 -1.28 -7.77 -15.98
CA ASP A 34 -0.90 -6.52 -16.64
C ASP A 34 -2.10 -5.79 -17.26
N LYS A 35 -3.27 -6.45 -17.30
CA LYS A 35 -4.46 -5.95 -17.98
C LYS A 35 -5.69 -5.97 -17.09
N GLY A 36 -6.52 -4.95 -17.24
CA GLY A 36 -7.81 -4.85 -16.54
C GLY A 36 -7.72 -4.32 -15.11
N ARG A 37 -6.52 -4.00 -14.59
CA ARG A 37 -6.36 -3.47 -13.22
C ARG A 37 -7.08 -2.15 -12.98
N GLY A 38 -7.07 -1.24 -13.96
CA GLY A 38 -7.85 -0.01 -13.86
C GLY A 38 -9.35 -0.25 -13.67
N TRP A 39 -9.91 -1.32 -14.26
CA TRP A 39 -11.29 -1.72 -13.98
C TRP A 39 -11.44 -2.31 -12.58
N LEU A 40 -10.51 -3.17 -12.17
CA LEU A 40 -10.51 -3.79 -10.84
C LEU A 40 -10.52 -2.74 -9.74
N TRP A 41 -9.62 -1.76 -9.78
CA TRP A 41 -9.55 -0.72 -8.76
C TRP A 41 -10.83 0.08 -8.66
N LYS A 42 -11.44 0.46 -9.78
CA LYS A 42 -12.75 1.12 -9.80
C LYS A 42 -13.83 0.27 -9.13
N ALA A 43 -13.84 -1.04 -9.38
CA ALA A 43 -14.77 -1.96 -8.75
C ALA A 43 -14.53 -2.12 -7.24
N LEU A 44 -13.26 -2.13 -6.81
CA LEU A 44 -12.89 -2.25 -5.40
C LEU A 44 -13.26 -1.02 -4.58
N ILE A 45 -13.10 0.19 -5.14
CA ILE A 45 -13.41 1.43 -4.42
C ILE A 45 -14.86 1.90 -4.59
N ALA A 46 -15.64 1.26 -5.46
CA ALA A 46 -17.04 1.61 -5.66
C ALA A 46 -17.78 1.45 -4.32
N GLU A 47 -18.31 2.56 -3.80
CA GLU A 47 -19.20 2.52 -2.66
C GLU A 47 -20.46 1.75 -3.05
N GLU A 48 -20.88 0.80 -2.21
CA GLU A 48 -22.21 0.22 -2.35
C GLU A 48 -23.22 1.36 -2.20
N GLN A 49 -23.81 1.78 -3.32
CA GLN A 49 -25.04 2.56 -3.25
C GLN A 49 -26.02 1.69 -2.47
N PRO A 50 -26.52 2.11 -1.28
CA PRO A 50 -27.55 1.34 -0.61
C PRO A 50 -28.72 1.22 -1.60
N ASN A 51 -29.24 0.00 -1.75
CA ASN A 51 -30.42 -0.30 -2.55
C ASN A 51 -31.59 0.61 -2.16
N ASN A 52 -31.67 1.81 -2.73
CA ASN A 52 -32.89 2.60 -2.74
C ASN A 52 -33.76 2.01 -3.84
N GLY A 53 -34.59 1.04 -3.41
CA GLY A 53 -35.68 0.54 -4.21
C GLY A 53 -36.49 1.68 -4.80
N ASN A 54 -36.86 1.51 -6.06
CA ASN A 54 -37.90 2.20 -6.80
C ASN A 54 -38.75 3.19 -5.96
N GLN A 55 -38.56 4.48 -6.20
CA GLN A 55 -39.70 5.39 -6.20
C GLN A 55 -39.55 6.45 -7.29
N PHE A 56 -40.38 6.26 -8.32
CA PHE A 56 -40.69 7.23 -9.34
C PHE A 56 -41.23 8.54 -8.73
N ASP A 57 -40.72 9.64 -9.29
CA ASP A 57 -41.47 10.83 -9.70
C ASP A 57 -42.40 11.51 -8.67
N LYS A 58 -41.96 12.66 -8.15
CA LYS A 58 -42.82 13.84 -8.03
C LYS A 58 -42.04 15.11 -8.38
N ARG A 59 -42.28 15.57 -9.61
CA ARG A 59 -42.08 16.96 -10.04
C ARG A 59 -42.57 17.94 -8.98
N HIS A 60 -41.70 18.83 -8.54
CA HIS A 60 -42.07 20.19 -8.12
C HIS A 60 -41.23 21.16 -8.94
N GLN A 61 -41.88 21.79 -9.92
CA GLN A 61 -41.34 22.96 -10.60
C GLN A 61 -41.23 24.10 -9.58
N MET A 62 -40.02 24.41 -9.14
CA MET A 62 -39.71 25.70 -8.52
C MET A 62 -38.92 26.56 -9.50
N HIS A 63 -39.25 27.84 -9.51
CA HIS A 63 -38.83 28.83 -10.50
C HIS A 63 -37.30 28.95 -10.58
N VAL A 64 -36.76 28.78 -11.80
CA VAL A 64 -35.35 29.03 -12.11
C VAL A 64 -35.11 30.54 -12.09
N ARG A 65 -34.61 31.08 -10.97
CA ARG A 65 -33.74 32.26 -11.04
C ARG A 65 -32.40 31.78 -11.56
N ARG A 66 -31.97 32.31 -12.71
CA ARG A 66 -30.60 32.12 -13.23
C ARG A 66 -29.62 32.72 -12.21
N LEU A 67 -29.14 31.89 -11.30
CA LEU A 67 -27.92 32.18 -10.55
C LEU A 67 -26.77 31.85 -11.50
N THR A 68 -25.97 32.86 -11.83
CA THR A 68 -24.64 32.64 -12.39
C THR A 68 -23.92 31.58 -11.55
N PRO A 69 -23.27 30.58 -12.15
CA PRO A 69 -22.45 29.66 -11.39
C PRO A 69 -21.47 30.49 -10.55
N PRO A 70 -21.32 30.23 -9.24
CA PRO A 70 -20.24 30.86 -8.48
C PRO A 70 -18.94 30.57 -9.23
N ALA A 71 -18.12 31.61 -9.44
CA ALA A 71 -16.84 31.45 -10.10
C ALA A 71 -16.08 30.34 -9.38
N VAL A 72 -15.64 29.31 -10.14
CA VAL A 72 -14.72 28.31 -9.63
C VAL A 72 -13.55 29.09 -9.01
N PRO A 73 -13.27 28.93 -7.71
CA PRO A 73 -12.18 29.64 -7.07
C PRO A 73 -10.93 29.45 -7.94
N LYS A 74 -10.29 30.55 -8.35
CA LYS A 74 -8.96 30.44 -8.97
C LYS A 74 -8.06 29.83 -7.91
N LEU A 75 -7.79 28.53 -8.07
CA LEU A 75 -6.82 27.81 -7.28
C LEU A 75 -5.49 28.55 -7.42
N THR A 76 -5.06 29.23 -6.35
CA THR A 76 -3.70 29.73 -6.26
C THR A 76 -2.78 28.52 -6.26
N ALA A 77 -1.85 28.47 -7.20
CA ALA A 77 -0.92 27.35 -7.28
C ALA A 77 -0.20 27.17 -5.93
N PRO A 78 -0.06 25.93 -5.43
CA PRO A 78 0.67 25.66 -4.20
C PRO A 78 2.10 26.16 -4.32
N LEU A 79 2.69 26.60 -3.20
CA LEU A 79 4.08 27.07 -3.14
C LEU A 79 5.06 26.00 -3.65
N GLU A 80 4.67 24.74 -3.51
CA GLU A 80 5.42 23.55 -3.87
C GLU A 80 5.36 23.22 -5.37
N LYS A 81 4.59 23.95 -6.18
CA LYS A 81 4.45 23.69 -7.62
C LYS A 81 5.79 23.45 -8.35
N PRO A 82 6.87 24.25 -8.15
CA PRO A 82 8.14 24.00 -8.82
C PRO A 82 8.80 22.67 -8.41
N VAL A 83 8.61 22.25 -7.15
CA VAL A 83 9.10 20.96 -6.64
C VAL A 83 8.32 19.81 -7.25
N ILE A 84 6.98 19.94 -7.34
CA ILE A 84 6.11 18.95 -7.99
C ILE A 84 6.52 18.76 -9.45
N GLU A 85 6.75 19.86 -10.19
CA GLU A 85 7.19 19.81 -11.58
C GLU A 85 8.56 19.11 -11.74
N LEU A 86 9.51 19.39 -10.84
CA LEU A 86 10.82 18.75 -10.85
C LEU A 86 10.71 17.24 -10.62
N ASP A 87 9.89 16.83 -9.66
CA ASP A 87 9.68 15.43 -9.32
C ASP A 87 8.95 14.66 -10.43
N LEU A 88 7.92 15.25 -11.04
CA LEU A 88 7.22 14.66 -12.20
C LEU A 88 8.16 14.43 -13.39
N ARG A 89 9.14 15.33 -13.60
CA ARG A 89 10.16 15.18 -14.66
C ARG A 89 11.17 14.07 -14.39
N ARG A 90 11.24 13.56 -13.16
CA ARG A 90 12.14 12.48 -12.74
C ARG A 90 11.47 11.10 -12.73
N LEU A 91 10.18 11.02 -13.05
CA LEU A 91 9.49 9.75 -13.21
C LEU A 91 10.16 8.90 -14.31
N ASN A 92 10.35 7.62 -14.02
CA ASN A 92 11.10 6.71 -14.87
C ASN A 92 10.18 5.85 -15.76
N ASP A 93 9.29 6.49 -16.51
CA ASP A 93 8.40 5.82 -17.47
C ASP A 93 8.11 6.72 -18.68
N ALA A 94 8.15 6.15 -19.88
CA ALA A 94 8.04 6.90 -21.13
C ALA A 94 6.66 7.55 -21.33
N GLU A 95 5.59 6.93 -20.84
CA GLU A 95 4.23 7.50 -20.88
C GLU A 95 4.13 8.68 -19.91
N LEU A 96 4.67 8.54 -18.70
CA LEU A 96 4.64 9.59 -17.67
C LEU A 96 5.45 10.83 -18.03
N LEU A 97 6.46 10.69 -18.90
CA LEU A 97 7.28 11.79 -19.39
C LEU A 97 6.66 12.55 -20.57
N GLN A 98 5.52 12.11 -21.10
CA GLN A 98 4.82 12.86 -22.15
C GLN A 98 4.32 14.21 -21.62
N PRO A 99 4.51 15.34 -22.33
CA PRO A 99 4.15 16.66 -21.83
C PRO A 99 2.69 16.81 -21.39
N GLU A 100 1.75 16.22 -22.14
CA GLU A 100 0.32 16.27 -21.81
C GLU A 100 -0.04 15.43 -20.57
N VAL A 101 0.66 14.31 -20.37
CA VAL A 101 0.52 13.49 -19.16
C VAL A 101 1.08 14.25 -17.97
N GLN A 102 2.31 14.81 -18.05
CA GLN A 102 2.89 15.61 -16.95
C GLN A 102 1.99 16.79 -16.56
N LYS A 103 1.42 17.49 -17.54
CA LYS A 103 0.47 18.58 -17.30
C LYS A 103 -0.76 18.09 -16.55
N THR A 104 -1.32 16.96 -16.98
CA THR A 104 -2.50 16.35 -16.32
C THR A 104 -2.16 15.93 -14.89
N LEU A 105 -1.04 15.24 -14.66
CA LEU A 105 -0.62 14.82 -13.31
C LEU A 105 -0.38 16.02 -12.39
N LEU A 106 0.20 17.11 -12.91
CA LEU A 106 0.38 18.35 -12.16
C LEU A 106 -0.96 18.96 -11.76
N GLU A 107 -1.93 19.02 -12.67
CA GLU A 107 -3.28 19.53 -12.40
C GLU A 107 -4.00 18.69 -11.34
N LEU A 108 -3.92 17.35 -11.44
CA LEU A 108 -4.46 16.44 -10.43
C LEU A 108 -3.79 16.63 -9.06
N MET A 109 -2.47 16.74 -9.02
CA MET A 109 -1.71 16.97 -7.79
C MET A 109 -2.08 18.31 -7.13
N ILE A 110 -2.19 19.40 -7.90
CA ILE A 110 -2.59 20.70 -7.35
C ILE A 110 -4.01 20.63 -6.78
N ARG A 111 -4.91 19.94 -7.50
CA ARG A 111 -6.30 19.77 -7.08
C ARG A 111 -6.39 19.01 -5.76
N VAL A 112 -5.70 17.88 -5.61
CA VAL A 112 -5.82 17.03 -4.40
C VAL A 112 -5.25 17.75 -3.18
N LEU A 113 -4.08 18.37 -3.33
CA LEU A 113 -3.45 19.14 -2.26
C LEU A 113 -4.35 20.26 -1.77
N THR A 114 -5.05 20.93 -2.69
CA THR A 114 -5.96 22.03 -2.32
C THR A 114 -7.23 21.51 -1.64
N MET A 115 -7.86 20.46 -2.18
CA MET A 115 -9.11 19.93 -1.63
C MET A 115 -8.93 19.38 -0.21
N HIS A 116 -7.80 18.72 0.07
CA HIS A 116 -7.52 18.15 1.38
C HIS A 116 -6.68 19.06 2.29
N ASN A 117 -6.28 20.24 1.81
CA ASN A 117 -5.34 21.14 2.49
C ASN A 117 -4.05 20.41 2.92
N TRP A 118 -3.50 19.59 2.02
CA TRP A 118 -2.25 18.88 2.22
C TRP A 118 -1.07 19.68 1.68
N THR A 119 0.08 19.53 2.34
CA THR A 119 1.37 19.99 1.84
C THR A 119 2.01 18.87 1.03
N TYR A 120 2.54 19.20 -0.15
CA TYR A 120 3.23 18.21 -0.99
C TYR A 120 4.41 17.58 -0.24
N LYS A 121 4.58 16.27 -0.40
CA LYS A 121 5.73 15.51 0.06
C LYS A 121 6.26 14.65 -1.09
N GLN A 122 7.59 14.54 -1.19
CA GLN A 122 8.22 13.67 -2.16
C GLN A 122 7.70 12.23 -2.01
N GLY A 123 7.40 11.58 -3.13
CA GLY A 123 6.72 10.29 -3.20
C GLY A 123 5.27 10.37 -3.68
N PHE A 124 4.58 11.50 -3.48
CA PHE A 124 3.20 11.66 -3.98
C PHE A 124 3.10 11.49 -5.51
N HIS A 125 4.10 11.99 -6.24
CA HIS A 125 4.17 11.90 -7.70
C HIS A 125 4.37 10.46 -8.18
N GLU A 126 5.11 9.62 -7.45
CA GLU A 126 5.32 8.21 -7.76
C GLU A 126 4.02 7.43 -7.61
N LEU A 127 3.28 7.67 -6.52
CA LEU A 127 1.97 7.07 -6.30
C LEU A 127 0.97 7.50 -7.38
N LEU A 128 0.88 8.81 -7.66
CA LEU A 128 -0.03 9.34 -8.68
C LEU A 128 0.30 8.82 -10.08
N GLY A 129 1.58 8.81 -10.45
CA GLY A 129 2.04 8.31 -11.75
C GLY A 129 1.75 6.81 -11.92
N THR A 130 2.00 6.01 -10.88
CA THR A 130 1.68 4.58 -10.90
C THR A 130 0.18 4.35 -11.08
N ILE A 131 -0.66 5.14 -10.39
CA ILE A 131 -2.12 5.02 -10.53
C ILE A 131 -2.58 5.42 -11.93
N TRP A 132 -2.00 6.49 -12.49
CA TRP A 132 -2.26 6.91 -13.86
C TRP A 132 -1.95 5.80 -14.87
N LEU A 133 -0.82 5.10 -14.74
CA LEU A 133 -0.46 3.99 -15.65
C LEU A 133 -1.48 2.85 -15.67
N GLN A 134 -2.31 2.69 -14.63
CA GLN A 134 -3.36 1.66 -14.61
C GLN A 134 -4.69 2.15 -15.16
N LEU A 135 -4.98 3.46 -15.08
CA LEU A 135 -6.30 4.02 -15.36
C LEU A 135 -6.35 4.87 -16.63
N ARG A 136 -5.31 5.66 -16.90
CA ARG A 136 -5.17 6.60 -18.04
C ARG A 136 -6.39 7.51 -18.21
N GLU A 137 -7.05 7.84 -17.11
CA GLU A 137 -8.26 8.68 -17.09
C GLU A 137 -8.23 9.56 -15.83
N PRO A 138 -8.34 10.91 -15.97
CA PRO A 138 -8.13 11.84 -14.87
C PRO A 138 -9.05 11.62 -13.65
N ASN A 139 -10.36 11.44 -13.86
CA ASN A 139 -11.31 11.37 -12.75
C ASN A 139 -11.12 10.11 -11.93
N SER A 140 -11.02 8.95 -12.59
CA SER A 140 -10.78 7.68 -11.93
C SER A 140 -9.42 7.67 -11.21
N THR A 141 -8.39 8.25 -11.85
CA THR A 141 -7.05 8.40 -11.25
C THR A 141 -7.14 9.20 -9.97
N MET A 142 -7.86 10.32 -10.00
CA MET A 142 -8.07 11.17 -8.84
C MET A 142 -8.76 10.43 -7.70
N THR A 143 -9.87 9.74 -7.98
CA THR A 143 -10.64 9.03 -6.95
C THR A 143 -9.83 7.91 -6.30
N VAL A 144 -9.08 7.11 -7.08
CA VAL A 144 -8.23 6.05 -6.52
C VAL A 144 -7.08 6.66 -5.71
N PHE A 145 -6.44 7.70 -6.23
CA PHE A 145 -5.34 8.39 -5.55
C PHE A 145 -5.81 9.00 -4.22
N GLU A 146 -6.93 9.73 -4.20
CA GLU A 146 -7.53 10.29 -2.98
C GLU A 146 -7.80 9.20 -1.96
N LYS A 147 -8.50 8.12 -2.35
CA LYS A 147 -8.87 7.03 -1.44
C LYS A 147 -7.65 6.34 -0.82
N MET A 148 -6.57 6.20 -1.59
CA MET A 148 -5.31 5.65 -1.09
C MET A 148 -4.61 6.65 -0.15
N MET A 149 -4.49 7.90 -0.56
CA MET A 149 -3.73 8.91 0.18
C MET A 149 -4.40 9.33 1.49
N GLU A 150 -5.72 9.31 1.58
CA GLU A 150 -6.45 9.54 2.84
C GLU A 150 -6.04 8.55 3.94
N GLN A 151 -5.65 7.32 3.56
CA GLN A 151 -5.16 6.30 4.49
C GLN A 151 -3.66 6.48 4.78
N VAL A 152 -2.86 6.80 3.74
CA VAL A 152 -1.39 6.83 3.84
C VAL A 152 -0.87 8.11 4.51
N VAL A 153 -1.39 9.28 4.12
CA VAL A 153 -0.88 10.60 4.52
C VAL A 153 -0.87 10.81 6.04
N PRO A 154 -1.95 10.51 6.79
CA PRO A 154 -2.01 10.81 8.21
C PRO A 154 -0.95 10.06 9.05
N ILE A 155 -0.46 8.94 8.55
CA ILE A 155 0.40 8.01 9.29
C ILE A 155 1.84 8.08 8.77
N PHE A 156 2.04 7.85 7.47
CA PHE A 156 3.38 7.62 6.89
C PHE A 156 4.05 8.88 6.34
N TYR A 157 3.29 9.97 6.18
CA TYR A 157 3.85 11.27 5.79
C TYR A 157 4.03 12.25 6.96
N ASN A 158 3.58 11.86 8.16
CA ASN A 158 3.83 12.58 9.40
C ASN A 158 4.87 11.81 10.23
N GLU A 159 6.06 12.39 10.40
CA GLU A 159 7.20 11.74 11.07
C GLU A 159 6.89 11.31 12.51
N THR A 160 6.16 12.16 13.26
CA THR A 160 5.74 11.83 14.62
C THR A 160 4.77 10.64 14.64
N ARG A 161 3.82 10.59 13.71
CA ARG A 161 2.86 9.48 13.60
C ARG A 161 3.53 8.19 13.12
N LEU A 162 4.47 8.28 12.17
CA LEU A 162 5.27 7.15 11.74
C LEU A 162 6.07 6.56 12.91
N ALA A 163 6.75 7.42 13.69
CA ALA A 163 7.49 6.99 14.87
C ALA A 163 6.58 6.35 15.94
N GLN A 164 5.36 6.87 16.12
CA GLN A 164 4.38 6.26 17.03
C GLN A 164 3.90 4.89 16.51
N TRP A 165 3.59 4.78 15.22
CA TRP A 165 3.19 3.51 14.60
C TRP A 165 4.29 2.46 14.72
N GLU A 166 5.53 2.88 14.42
CA GLU A 166 6.72 2.04 14.53
C GLU A 166 6.84 1.48 15.96
N LYS A 167 6.83 2.36 16.97
CA LYS A 167 7.01 2.00 18.37
C LYS A 167 5.87 1.17 18.96
N HIS A 168 4.63 1.44 18.57
CA HIS A 168 3.44 0.90 19.25
C HIS A 168 2.74 -0.23 18.51
N ILE A 169 2.98 -0.38 17.20
CA ILE A 169 2.32 -1.39 16.38
C ILE A 169 3.37 -2.30 15.75
N PHE A 170 4.30 -1.73 14.98
CA PHE A 170 5.25 -2.52 14.20
C PHE A 170 6.29 -3.24 15.07
N ALA A 171 7.03 -2.53 15.91
CA ALA A 171 8.09 -3.11 16.75
C ALA A 171 7.56 -4.20 17.69
N PRO A 172 6.43 -4.02 18.41
CA PRO A 172 5.87 -5.06 19.26
C PRO A 172 5.41 -6.29 18.47
N LEU A 173 4.79 -6.10 17.31
CA LEU A 173 4.41 -7.21 16.43
C LEU A 173 5.64 -7.98 15.96
N LEU A 174 6.67 -7.28 15.48
CA LEU A 174 7.92 -7.91 15.05
C LEU A 174 8.57 -8.68 16.21
N LYS A 175 8.60 -8.13 17.42
CA LYS A 175 9.16 -8.80 18.60
C LYS A 175 8.52 -10.15 18.87
N VAL A 176 7.20 -10.25 18.67
CA VAL A 176 6.49 -11.51 18.88
C VAL A 176 6.66 -12.47 17.70
N CYS A 177 6.67 -11.96 16.47
CA CYS A 177 6.88 -12.75 15.25
C CYS A 177 8.31 -13.30 15.13
N SER A 178 9.31 -12.51 15.55
CA SER A 178 10.72 -12.82 15.46
C SER A 178 11.53 -11.99 16.47
N PRO A 179 11.74 -12.51 17.70
CA PRO A 179 12.59 -11.85 18.69
C PRO A 179 14.01 -11.60 18.17
N ILE A 180 14.54 -12.52 17.35
CA ILE A 180 15.90 -12.41 16.80
C ILE A 180 16.01 -11.21 15.86
N LEU A 181 15.10 -11.05 14.90
CA LEU A 181 15.14 -9.90 13.99
C LEU A 181 14.83 -8.59 14.71
N HIS A 182 13.93 -8.62 15.70
CA HIS A 182 13.72 -7.47 16.56
C HIS A 182 15.02 -7.07 17.26
N ASP A 183 15.70 -8.00 17.93
CA ASP A 183 16.92 -7.67 18.67
C ASP A 183 18.06 -7.21 17.75
N GLN A 184 18.11 -7.69 16.49
CA GLN A 184 19.03 -7.18 15.47
C GLN A 184 18.71 -5.74 15.08
N LEU A 185 17.45 -5.43 14.77
CA LEU A 185 17.03 -4.10 14.30
C LEU A 185 16.96 -3.03 15.41
N TYR A 186 16.87 -3.44 16.67
CA TYR A 186 16.71 -2.55 17.83
C TYR A 186 17.91 -2.60 18.78
N ARG A 187 19.06 -3.08 18.30
CA ARG A 187 20.31 -3.08 19.08
C ARG A 187 20.74 -1.64 19.39
N GLU A 188 21.28 -1.43 20.58
CA GLU A 188 21.82 -0.14 20.97
C GLU A 188 22.96 0.30 20.04
N GLY A 189 22.90 1.55 19.57
CA GLY A 189 23.87 2.11 18.64
C GLY A 189 23.47 2.01 17.17
N ASN A 190 22.43 1.25 16.84
CA ASN A 190 21.93 1.15 15.47
C ASN A 190 21.28 2.45 14.97
N HIS A 191 21.28 2.62 13.65
CA HIS A 191 20.52 3.61 12.93
C HIS A 191 19.03 3.46 13.22
N THR A 192 18.29 4.55 13.07
CA THR A 192 16.84 4.50 13.27
C THR A 192 16.17 3.68 12.16
N ASN A 193 15.33 2.72 12.56
CA ASN A 193 14.49 1.96 11.63
C ASN A 193 13.55 2.85 10.79
N LEU A 194 13.32 4.09 11.23
CA LEU A 194 12.55 5.08 10.46
C LEU A 194 13.17 5.38 9.10
N LEU A 195 14.49 5.22 8.91
CA LEU A 195 15.15 5.49 7.62
C LEU A 195 14.55 4.63 6.49
N TRP A 196 14.49 3.32 6.70
CA TRP A 196 13.99 2.38 5.70
C TRP A 196 12.46 2.25 5.75
N LEU A 197 11.85 2.29 6.95
CA LEU A 197 10.38 2.22 7.10
C LEU A 197 9.69 3.38 6.37
N LEU A 198 10.25 4.58 6.43
CA LEU A 198 9.74 5.75 5.71
C LEU A 198 9.71 5.50 4.19
N ARG A 199 10.78 4.92 3.64
CA ARG A 199 10.92 4.65 2.21
C ARG A 199 9.96 3.55 1.76
N TRP A 200 9.82 2.48 2.54
CA TRP A 200 8.90 1.37 2.27
C TRP A 200 7.44 1.83 2.30
N THR A 201 7.06 2.61 3.32
CA THR A 201 5.65 2.95 3.55
C THR A 201 5.16 4.16 2.76
N ARG A 202 5.98 5.20 2.54
CA ARG A 202 5.55 6.43 1.83
C ARG A 202 5.15 6.15 0.38
N VAL A 203 5.91 5.31 -0.32
CA VAL A 203 5.61 4.96 -1.71
C VAL A 203 5.12 3.51 -1.84
N LEU A 204 4.61 2.95 -0.74
CA LEU A 204 3.97 1.62 -0.69
C LEU A 204 4.78 0.55 -1.46
N PHE A 205 6.07 0.45 -1.12
CA PHE A 205 7.06 -0.50 -1.63
C PHE A 205 7.53 -0.33 -3.09
N LEU A 206 7.08 0.69 -3.84
CA LEU A 206 7.45 0.88 -5.25
C LEU A 206 8.97 0.93 -5.53
N ARG A 207 9.77 1.28 -4.53
CA ARG A 207 11.24 1.37 -4.66
C ARG A 207 11.98 0.08 -4.30
N GLU A 208 11.30 -0.86 -3.66
CA GLU A 208 11.92 -2.04 -3.03
C GLU A 208 11.45 -3.35 -3.63
N LEU A 209 10.31 -3.33 -4.33
CA LEU A 209 9.66 -4.49 -4.90
C LEU A 209 9.29 -4.25 -6.37
N PRO A 210 9.24 -5.30 -7.19
CA PRO A 210 8.77 -5.21 -8.57
C PRO A 210 7.36 -4.58 -8.68
N MET A 211 7.12 -3.77 -9.72
CA MET A 211 5.86 -3.02 -9.84
C MET A 211 4.63 -3.93 -9.93
N ASP A 212 4.68 -5.00 -10.71
CA ASP A 212 3.62 -6.00 -10.83
C ASP A 212 3.27 -6.64 -9.48
N TYR A 213 4.30 -6.92 -8.68
CA TYR A 213 4.18 -7.41 -7.30
C TYR A 213 3.48 -6.40 -6.39
N VAL A 214 3.93 -5.14 -6.43
CA VAL A 214 3.37 -4.02 -5.64
C VAL A 214 1.92 -3.75 -6.00
N LEU A 215 1.56 -3.84 -7.29
CA LEU A 215 0.19 -3.59 -7.73
C LEU A 215 -0.81 -4.60 -7.16
N VAL A 216 -0.40 -5.85 -6.90
CA VAL A 216 -1.23 -6.83 -6.18
C VAL A 216 -1.38 -6.45 -4.71
N ILE A 217 -0.33 -5.95 -4.05
CA ILE A 217 -0.44 -5.41 -2.68
C ILE A 217 -1.45 -4.25 -2.66
N TRP A 218 -1.42 -3.39 -3.66
CA TRP A 218 -2.35 -2.26 -3.76
C TRP A 218 -3.79 -2.70 -4.00
N ASP A 219 -4.02 -3.78 -4.75
CA ASP A 219 -5.36 -4.38 -4.85
C ASP A 219 -5.92 -4.73 -3.45
N HIS A 220 -5.09 -5.29 -2.57
CA HIS A 220 -5.47 -5.63 -1.19
C HIS A 220 -5.73 -4.37 -0.33
N ILE A 221 -4.87 -3.35 -0.42
CA ILE A 221 -5.05 -2.07 0.28
C ILE A 221 -6.38 -1.41 -0.13
N LEU A 222 -6.68 -1.40 -1.43
CA LEU A 222 -7.88 -0.76 -1.98
C LEU A 222 -9.19 -1.49 -1.62
N THR A 223 -9.12 -2.73 -1.12
CA THR A 223 -10.31 -3.39 -0.56
C THR A 223 -10.84 -2.68 0.69
N GLY A 224 -9.98 -1.99 1.44
CA GLY A 224 -10.30 -1.37 2.72
C GLY A 224 -10.67 -2.38 3.83
N THR A 225 -10.28 -3.66 3.69
CA THR A 225 -10.65 -4.72 4.65
C THR A 225 -9.95 -4.56 5.99
N TYR A 226 -8.72 -4.06 5.99
CA TYR A 226 -7.91 -3.81 7.19
C TYR A 226 -7.45 -2.35 7.22
N PRO A 227 -7.28 -1.74 8.42
CA PRO A 227 -6.56 -0.48 8.54
C PRO A 227 -5.16 -0.60 7.93
N ILE A 228 -4.78 0.37 7.10
CA ILE A 228 -3.55 0.32 6.30
C ILE A 228 -2.32 0.13 7.19
N GLU A 229 -2.29 0.79 8.34
CA GLU A 229 -1.18 0.75 9.27
C GLU A 229 -0.94 -0.63 9.84
N THR A 230 -2.01 -1.40 10.06
CA THR A 230 -1.84 -2.74 10.59
C THR A 230 -1.51 -3.72 9.48
N LEU A 231 -2.18 -3.62 8.32
CA LEU A 231 -1.86 -4.46 7.17
C LEU A 231 -0.39 -4.31 6.75
N LEU A 232 0.11 -3.08 6.66
CA LEU A 232 1.50 -2.83 6.32
C LEU A 232 2.46 -3.38 7.38
N SER A 233 2.15 -3.28 8.68
CA SER A 233 2.98 -3.93 9.71
C SER A 233 3.12 -5.44 9.48
N GLY A 234 2.00 -6.12 9.20
CA GLY A 234 2.01 -7.56 8.91
C GLY A 234 2.81 -7.90 7.65
N ILE A 235 2.60 -7.17 6.56
CA ILE A 235 3.33 -7.34 5.30
C ILE A 235 4.83 -7.14 5.50
N ILE A 236 5.23 -6.06 6.19
CA ILE A 236 6.65 -5.75 6.45
C ILE A 236 7.29 -6.87 7.28
N VAL A 237 6.61 -7.38 8.32
CA VAL A 237 7.12 -8.51 9.10
C VAL A 237 7.36 -9.73 8.23
N VAL A 238 6.43 -10.09 7.33
CA VAL A 238 6.63 -11.25 6.43
C VAL A 238 7.79 -10.99 5.47
N LEU A 239 7.95 -9.77 4.94
CA LEU A 239 9.09 -9.40 4.10
C LEU A 239 10.42 -9.52 4.86
N LEU A 240 10.48 -9.11 6.14
CA LEU A 240 11.67 -9.27 6.98
C LEU A 240 11.98 -10.74 7.27
N LEU A 241 10.97 -11.55 7.56
CA LEU A 241 11.13 -13.00 7.67
C LEU A 241 11.65 -13.61 6.36
N ASN A 242 11.28 -13.03 5.22
CA ASN A 242 11.71 -13.46 3.90
C ASN A 242 13.18 -13.12 3.58
N VAL A 243 13.85 -12.32 4.39
CA VAL A 243 15.30 -12.06 4.32
C VAL A 243 15.99 -12.42 5.64
N TYR A 244 15.36 -13.28 6.44
CA TYR A 244 15.85 -13.66 7.77
C TYR A 244 17.30 -14.16 7.74
N GLY A 245 17.68 -14.97 6.74
CA GLY A 245 19.03 -15.51 6.63
C GLY A 245 20.12 -14.43 6.52
N GLU A 246 19.84 -13.36 5.78
CA GLU A 246 20.76 -12.21 5.63
C GLU A 246 20.78 -11.37 6.91
N LEU A 247 19.60 -10.96 7.40
CA LEU A 247 19.48 -10.05 8.56
C LEU A 247 19.89 -10.67 9.90
N SER A 248 19.82 -11.99 10.04
CA SER A 248 20.20 -12.68 11.28
C SER A 248 21.65 -13.16 11.29
N HIS A 249 22.42 -12.88 10.23
CA HIS A 249 23.80 -13.30 10.13
C HIS A 249 24.64 -12.63 11.25
N PRO A 250 25.50 -13.37 11.98
CA PRO A 250 26.24 -12.81 13.12
C PRO A 250 27.19 -11.66 12.75
N GLU A 251 27.65 -11.64 11.50
CA GLU A 251 28.55 -10.60 10.97
C GLU A 251 27.79 -9.42 10.35
N CYS A 252 26.45 -9.49 10.26
CA CYS A 252 25.65 -8.39 9.73
C CYS A 252 25.65 -7.25 10.76
N ASP A 253 26.31 -6.16 10.39
CA ASP A 253 26.31 -4.95 11.19
C ASP A 253 25.15 -4.02 10.81
N ASP A 254 25.09 -2.86 11.46
CA ASP A 254 23.98 -1.92 11.28
C ASP A 254 23.95 -1.24 9.90
N ASP A 255 25.11 -1.01 9.29
CA ASP A 255 25.19 -0.47 7.94
C ASP A 255 24.73 -1.52 6.92
N ASP A 256 25.12 -2.79 7.11
CA ASP A 256 24.65 -3.92 6.30
C ASP A 256 23.11 -4.08 6.39
N LEU A 257 22.54 -3.98 7.59
CA LEU A 257 21.08 -4.07 7.79
C LEU A 257 20.36 -2.99 6.98
N VAL A 258 20.83 -1.74 7.05
CA VAL A 258 20.24 -0.63 6.32
C VAL A 258 20.41 -0.83 4.81
N GLU A 259 21.56 -1.31 4.34
CA GLU A 259 21.82 -1.60 2.94
C GLU A 259 20.86 -2.67 2.39
N ILE A 260 20.71 -3.79 3.11
CA ILE A 260 19.79 -4.88 2.75
C ILE A 260 18.35 -4.33 2.64
N LEU A 261 17.91 -3.53 3.61
CA LEU A 261 16.55 -3.02 3.66
C LEU A 261 16.27 -1.93 2.62
N LEU A 262 17.26 -1.15 2.22
CA LEU A 262 17.12 -0.13 1.17
C LEU A 262 17.35 -0.67 -0.25
N ASN A 263 17.82 -1.92 -0.37
CA ASN A 263 18.04 -2.65 -1.62
C ASN A 263 17.42 -4.05 -1.54
N TYR A 264 16.19 -4.12 -1.02
CA TYR A 264 15.53 -5.39 -0.67
C TYR A 264 15.46 -6.39 -1.84
N ASN A 265 15.15 -5.90 -3.04
CA ASN A 265 15.01 -6.73 -4.23
C ASN A 265 16.32 -7.42 -4.66
N GLU A 266 17.47 -6.82 -4.33
CA GLU A 266 18.79 -7.40 -4.65
C GLU A 266 19.21 -8.44 -3.61
N SER A 267 18.78 -8.25 -2.35
CA SER A 267 19.11 -9.14 -1.24
C SER A 267 18.30 -10.44 -1.29
N VAL A 268 17.06 -10.36 -1.78
CA VAL A 268 16.13 -11.51 -1.76
C VAL A 268 16.39 -12.51 -2.89
N SER A 269 16.61 -13.78 -2.52
CA SER A 269 16.74 -14.88 -3.50
C SER A 269 15.41 -15.28 -4.18
N SER A 270 14.29 -15.12 -3.48
CA SER A 270 12.95 -15.45 -3.98
C SER A 270 11.86 -14.72 -3.20
N LEU A 271 10.85 -14.17 -3.88
CA LEU A 271 9.70 -13.58 -3.21
C LEU A 271 8.64 -14.64 -2.93
N VAL A 272 7.98 -14.53 -1.78
CA VAL A 272 6.65 -15.15 -1.57
C VAL A 272 5.70 -14.54 -2.59
N ASP A 273 4.75 -15.30 -3.14
CA ASP A 273 3.68 -14.74 -3.98
C ASP A 273 3.00 -13.53 -3.31
N SER A 274 2.66 -12.47 -4.06
CA SER A 274 2.18 -11.21 -3.48
C SER A 274 0.82 -11.34 -2.79
N ALA A 275 -0.08 -12.18 -3.30
CA ALA A 275 -1.36 -12.44 -2.64
C ALA A 275 -1.13 -13.29 -1.38
N GLU A 276 -0.22 -14.27 -1.44
CA GLU A 276 0.19 -15.03 -0.26
C GLU A 276 0.86 -14.14 0.81
N LEU A 277 1.70 -13.19 0.41
CA LEU A 277 2.30 -12.20 1.31
C LEU A 277 1.23 -11.40 2.05
N CYS A 278 0.24 -10.86 1.33
CA CYS A 278 -0.87 -10.12 1.93
C CYS A 278 -1.71 -11.01 2.86
N ARG A 279 -1.95 -12.26 2.48
CA ARG A 279 -2.70 -13.23 3.29
C ARG A 279 -1.96 -13.60 4.57
N MET A 280 -0.65 -13.83 4.49
CA MET A 280 0.18 -14.06 5.67
C MET A 280 0.22 -12.82 6.57
N GLY A 281 0.48 -11.63 5.99
CA GLY A 281 0.54 -10.38 6.72
C GLY A 281 -0.76 -10.07 7.47
N SER A 282 -1.91 -10.17 6.80
CA SER A 282 -3.21 -10.02 7.43
C SER A 282 -3.45 -11.06 8.52
N ARG A 283 -3.07 -12.33 8.30
CA ARG A 283 -3.22 -13.38 9.32
C ARG A 283 -2.39 -13.10 10.58
N LEU A 284 -1.17 -12.62 10.45
CA LEU A 284 -0.34 -12.24 11.60
C LEU A 284 -1.02 -11.13 12.41
N VAL A 285 -1.61 -10.15 11.72
CA VAL A 285 -2.32 -9.03 12.32
C VAL A 285 -3.60 -9.46 13.03
N GLU A 286 -4.39 -10.34 12.42
CA GLU A 286 -5.58 -10.92 13.07
C GLU A 286 -5.22 -11.61 14.38
N LEU A 287 -4.19 -12.47 14.35
CA LEU A 287 -3.75 -13.20 15.55
C LEU A 287 -3.20 -12.27 16.62
N TRP A 288 -2.49 -11.23 16.21
CA TRP A 288 -2.02 -10.17 17.11
C TRP A 288 -3.18 -9.49 17.83
N PHE A 289 -4.23 -9.08 17.11
CA PHE A 289 -5.41 -8.48 17.73
C PHE A 289 -6.17 -9.44 18.64
N LEU A 290 -6.24 -10.72 18.25
CA LEU A 290 -6.84 -11.78 19.06
C LEU A 290 -5.97 -12.18 20.27
N GLN A 291 -4.77 -11.61 20.40
CA GLN A 291 -3.78 -11.96 21.44
C GLN A 291 -3.38 -13.44 21.42
N ASP A 292 -3.52 -14.11 20.27
CA ASP A 292 -3.10 -15.50 20.08
C ASP A 292 -1.62 -15.56 19.67
N VAL A 293 -0.78 -15.25 20.66
CA VAL A 293 0.69 -15.20 20.52
C VAL A 293 1.27 -16.55 20.10
N ASN A 294 0.69 -17.67 20.56
CA ASN A 294 1.19 -19.01 20.28
C ASN A 294 1.01 -19.36 18.79
N SER A 295 -0.19 -19.13 18.24
CA SER A 295 -0.44 -19.35 16.81
C SER A 295 0.40 -18.43 15.94
N LEU A 296 0.60 -17.18 16.37
CA LEU A 296 1.43 -16.21 15.65
C LEU A 296 2.88 -16.70 15.55
N ARG A 297 3.50 -17.09 16.68
CA ARG A 297 4.86 -17.67 16.70
C ARG A 297 4.96 -18.94 15.87
N MET A 298 3.96 -19.82 15.96
CA MET A 298 3.93 -21.08 15.22
C MET A 298 3.98 -20.84 13.70
N ILE A 299 3.24 -19.86 13.19
CA ILE A 299 3.24 -19.51 11.76
C ILE A 299 4.62 -18.99 11.33
N CYS A 300 5.19 -18.06 12.11
CA CYS A 300 6.52 -17.50 11.82
C CYS A 300 7.62 -18.58 11.86
N ASN A 301 7.61 -19.44 12.87
CA ASN A 301 8.55 -20.56 12.98
C ASN A 301 8.40 -21.56 11.85
N THR A 302 7.16 -21.86 11.44
CA THR A 302 6.91 -22.75 10.30
C THR A 302 7.47 -22.15 9.01
N PHE A 303 7.26 -20.85 8.79
CA PHE A 303 7.82 -20.15 7.63
C PHE A 303 9.35 -20.22 7.60
N LEU A 304 10.01 -19.88 8.70
CA LEU A 304 11.47 -19.92 8.81
C LEU A 304 12.04 -21.32 8.66
N LYS A 305 11.37 -22.33 9.23
CA LYS A 305 11.77 -23.73 9.09
C LYS A 305 11.69 -24.20 7.64
N LEU A 306 10.61 -23.87 6.93
CA LEU A 306 10.45 -24.27 5.54
C LEU A 306 11.47 -23.59 4.62
N ARG A 307 11.82 -22.33 4.92
CA ARG A 307 12.61 -21.50 4.01
C ARG A 307 14.11 -21.49 4.30
N PHE A 308 14.50 -21.59 5.58
CA PHE A 308 15.89 -21.53 6.02
C PHE A 308 16.31 -22.75 6.85
N ASN A 309 15.41 -23.69 7.14
CA ASN A 309 15.66 -24.84 8.02
C ASN A 309 16.09 -24.43 9.46
N VAL A 310 15.56 -23.31 9.96
CA VAL A 310 15.84 -22.78 11.30
C VAL A 310 14.57 -22.85 12.17
N ASN A 311 14.72 -23.22 13.45
CA ASN A 311 13.69 -23.03 14.47
C ASN A 311 14.12 -21.88 15.38
N GLN A 312 13.27 -20.88 15.59
CA GLN A 312 13.55 -19.90 16.66
C GLN A 312 13.34 -20.61 18.00
N VAL A 313 14.37 -20.63 18.83
CA VAL A 313 14.30 -21.25 20.15
C VAL A 313 13.34 -20.43 21.01
N ASP A 314 12.32 -21.08 21.58
CA ASP A 314 11.42 -20.45 22.54
C ASP A 314 12.22 -20.08 23.80
N ASN A 315 12.64 -18.82 23.90
CA ASN A 315 13.09 -18.24 25.17
C ASN A 315 11.86 -17.99 26.07
N ASN A 316 11.18 -19.06 26.47
CA ASN A 316 10.18 -19.06 27.55
C ASN A 316 10.75 -19.80 28.77
N ASN A 317 12.00 -19.53 29.12
CA ASN A 317 12.60 -19.90 30.39
C ASN A 317 13.59 -18.80 30.81
N SER A 318 13.07 -17.71 31.39
CA SER A 318 13.75 -16.86 32.38
C SER A 318 12.71 -16.00 33.08
#